data_AF-A0A2W4NBZ4-F1
#
_entry.id   AF-A0A2W4NBZ4-F1
#
_cell.length_a   1.000
_cell.length_b   1.000
_cell.length_c   1.000
_cell.angle_alpha   90.00
_cell.angle_beta   90.00
_cell.angle_gamma   90.00
#
_symmetry.space_group_name_H-M   'P 1'
#
loop_
_entity.id
_entity.type
_entity.pdbx_description
1 polymer ?
#
loop_
_entity_poly.entity_id
_entity_poly.type
_entity_poly.pdbx_seq_one_letter_code
_entity_poly.pdbx_strand_id
1 'polypeptide(L)'
;MVLVAVACGGESEGPSPGDTEATGGDGGTGVGSSADAGAGDGGASDASGGTAAGSAGDSGDPGDAGAGGTGGSGGLAGGTSKGGEVGSKGGSPSLPPEDPPPMEGCEPRAASAGPDYCKVDHICENNQFLSTFCLADGTGVLACSCQGASRYQDYLIEGASGLAACELVAEVCAEGEEVSFEDPPECSTRERSMGLDYCGLTEVCRRKADLGNGVTAVLNESKSTNCYRESTTSVYCECVGNTGNYRGYRLQTSDLGDACDVLHGICGSEDPEVEGETECTATHQSSGTDYCEVNETCTDTFEIADGVVAVSQYSRWASCTRSGDGLRCHCQGDDGALELGRAGTPSPETCRDTLEICRALDALEVTGEAECRQRSQFGDVDFCNASLECAMDATIGDEPVRVFGNLDVHCNRFSGNWSCGCNTYADSATLTVDASDAWEACTEATKRCPEAVDVQPSAGGGLIPPGGGPIPR
;
A
#
# COMPACT_ATOMS: atom_id res chain seq x y z
N MET A 1 43.66 -31.65 17.35
CA MET A 1 42.26 -31.46 17.74
C MET A 1 41.44 -32.08 16.64
N VAL A 2 40.74 -33.16 16.96
CA VAL A 2 40.26 -34.17 15.99
C VAL A 2 38.88 -33.76 15.48
N LEU A 3 38.79 -33.52 14.18
CA LEU A 3 37.53 -33.36 13.45
C LEU A 3 36.96 -34.75 13.15
N VAL A 4 35.76 -35.02 13.68
CA VAL A 4 34.97 -36.21 13.38
C VAL A 4 33.89 -35.79 12.40
N ALA A 5 34.00 -36.26 11.16
CA ALA A 5 32.96 -36.17 10.14
C ALA A 5 32.03 -37.37 10.29
N VAL A 6 30.73 -37.12 10.44
CA VAL A 6 29.68 -38.14 10.42
C VAL A 6 29.00 -38.08 9.06
N ALA A 7 29.19 -39.13 8.27
CA ALA A 7 28.47 -39.37 7.03
C ALA A 7 27.30 -40.31 7.32
N CYS A 8 26.08 -39.90 6.99
CA CYS A 8 24.92 -40.77 6.91
C CYS A 8 24.58 -40.99 5.43
N GLY A 9 24.96 -42.15 4.92
CA GLY A 9 24.45 -42.70 3.66
C GLY A 9 23.19 -43.51 3.94
N GLY A 10 22.13 -43.24 3.19
CA GLY A 10 20.90 -44.02 3.17
C GLY A 10 20.54 -44.34 1.73
N GLU A 11 20.87 -45.57 1.32
CA GLU A 11 20.43 -46.20 0.08
C GLU A 11 18.97 -46.65 0.26
N SER A 12 18.08 -46.24 -0.65
CA SER A 12 16.70 -46.77 -0.71
C SER A 12 16.32 -47.02 -2.17
N GLU A 13 15.87 -48.25 -2.39
CA GLU A 13 15.75 -48.96 -3.66
C GLU A 13 14.64 -48.43 -4.58
N GLY A 14 14.85 -48.62 -5.88
CA GLY A 14 13.92 -48.29 -6.96
C GLY A 14 12.69 -49.20 -7.06
N PRO A 15 11.85 -48.96 -8.10
CA PRO A 15 10.44 -49.29 -8.11
C PRO A 15 10.13 -50.75 -8.49
N SER A 16 9.09 -51.32 -7.87
CA SER A 16 8.46 -52.56 -8.32
C SER A 16 7.31 -52.27 -9.30
N PRO A 17 7.19 -52.99 -10.43
CA PRO A 17 6.08 -52.90 -11.37
C PRO A 17 4.92 -53.79 -10.90
N GLY A 18 3.69 -53.29 -11.02
CA GLY A 18 2.48 -54.05 -10.74
C GLY A 18 1.50 -53.92 -11.90
N ASP A 19 1.56 -54.88 -12.82
CA ASP A 19 0.50 -55.18 -13.77
C ASP A 19 -0.69 -55.84 -13.04
N THR A 20 -1.90 -55.31 -13.19
CA THR A 20 -3.12 -56.15 -13.16
C THR A 20 -4.20 -55.61 -14.08
N GLU A 21 -4.80 -56.56 -14.79
CA GLU A 21 -5.67 -56.44 -15.95
C GLU A 21 -7.11 -55.93 -15.68
N ALA A 22 -7.70 -55.57 -16.82
CA ALA A 22 -9.07 -55.17 -17.14
C ALA A 22 -10.25 -56.00 -16.58
N THR A 23 -11.34 -55.26 -16.27
CA THR A 23 -12.74 -55.56 -16.64
C THR A 23 -13.45 -54.20 -16.76
N GLY A 24 -13.99 -53.75 -17.89
CA GLY A 24 -15.14 -54.33 -18.62
C GLY A 24 -16.43 -53.57 -18.22
N GLY A 25 -16.95 -52.70 -19.07
CA GLY A 25 -18.19 -51.95 -18.80
C GLY A 25 -18.61 -50.99 -19.90
N ASP A 26 -19.26 -51.53 -20.94
CA ASP A 26 -19.97 -50.78 -21.99
C ASP A 26 -21.22 -50.06 -21.47
N GLY A 27 -21.55 -48.93 -22.11
CA GLY A 27 -22.95 -48.54 -22.32
C GLY A 27 -23.24 -47.03 -22.26
N GLY A 28 -23.66 -46.45 -23.39
CA GLY A 28 -24.46 -45.22 -23.37
C GLY A 28 -24.27 -44.24 -24.52
N THR A 29 -24.77 -44.58 -25.71
CA THR A 29 -24.97 -43.63 -26.82
C THR A 29 -26.06 -42.60 -26.50
N GLY A 30 -25.76 -41.32 -26.72
CA GLY A 30 -26.73 -40.22 -26.73
C GLY A 30 -26.54 -39.35 -27.97
N VAL A 31 -27.61 -39.16 -28.73
CA VAL A 31 -27.67 -38.62 -30.09
C VAL A 31 -28.20 -37.17 -30.07
N GLY A 32 -27.74 -36.34 -31.01
CA GLY A 32 -28.39 -35.10 -31.44
C GLY A 32 -27.70 -33.81 -30.96
N SER A 33 -27.56 -32.74 -31.73
CA SER A 33 -28.09 -32.39 -33.05
C SER A 33 -27.25 -31.28 -33.68
N SER A 34 -27.23 -31.26 -35.01
CA SER A 34 -26.69 -30.26 -35.90
C SER A 34 -27.51 -28.96 -35.93
N ALA A 35 -26.84 -27.82 -36.11
CA ALA A 35 -27.36 -26.60 -36.77
C ALA A 35 -26.15 -25.77 -37.24
N ASP A 36 -25.84 -25.81 -38.53
CA ASP A 36 -26.17 -24.77 -39.53
C ASP A 36 -25.31 -23.49 -39.40
N ALA A 37 -24.29 -23.42 -40.25
CA ALA A 37 -23.51 -22.22 -40.52
C ALA A 37 -24.05 -21.58 -41.82
N GLY A 38 -24.77 -20.46 -41.67
CA GLY A 38 -25.18 -19.61 -42.78
C GLY A 38 -24.17 -18.48 -42.99
N ALA A 39 -23.72 -18.33 -44.24
CA ALA A 39 -22.96 -17.18 -44.73
C ALA A 39 -23.89 -15.99 -45.01
N GLY A 40 -23.35 -14.76 -44.95
CA GLY A 40 -24.03 -13.55 -45.39
C GLY A 40 -23.13 -12.31 -45.36
N ASP A 41 -22.80 -11.82 -46.55
CA ASP A 41 -21.97 -10.65 -46.84
C ASP A 41 -22.65 -9.30 -46.52
N GLY A 42 -21.82 -8.30 -46.22
CA GLY A 42 -21.88 -6.99 -46.88
C GLY A 42 -22.69 -5.85 -46.25
N GLY A 43 -22.10 -4.65 -46.30
CA GLY A 43 -22.84 -3.41 -46.52
C GLY A 43 -22.67 -2.31 -45.48
N ALA A 44 -21.79 -1.36 -45.80
CA ALA A 44 -21.70 -0.04 -45.16
C ALA A 44 -22.95 0.82 -45.41
N SER A 45 -23.28 1.73 -44.47
CA SER A 45 -23.55 3.15 -44.76
C SER A 45 -23.96 3.92 -43.52
N ASP A 46 -23.41 5.13 -43.43
CA ASP A 46 -23.69 6.20 -42.49
C ASP A 46 -25.17 6.60 -42.37
N ALA A 47 -25.58 7.01 -41.17
CA ALA A 47 -26.62 8.02 -40.98
C ALA A 47 -26.53 8.65 -39.58
N SER A 48 -25.90 9.81 -39.54
CA SER A 48 -26.03 10.83 -38.51
C SER A 48 -27.45 11.43 -38.46
N GLY A 49 -27.95 11.72 -37.25
CA GLY A 49 -28.99 12.73 -37.04
C GLY A 49 -29.95 12.48 -35.87
N GLY A 50 -30.08 13.47 -34.99
CA GLY A 50 -31.38 13.82 -34.41
C GLY A 50 -31.54 13.69 -32.90
N THR A 51 -31.27 14.81 -32.21
CA THR A 51 -31.82 15.24 -30.92
C THR A 51 -33.31 14.95 -30.71
N ALA A 52 -33.72 14.59 -29.48
CA ALA A 52 -34.80 15.27 -28.74
C ALA A 52 -34.92 14.79 -27.29
N ALA A 53 -35.20 15.74 -26.41
CA ALA A 53 -35.47 15.61 -24.99
C ALA A 53 -36.82 14.92 -24.71
N GLY A 54 -36.88 14.17 -23.60
CA GLY A 54 -38.09 13.53 -23.09
C GLY A 54 -38.11 13.50 -21.57
N SER A 55 -39.04 14.28 -21.04
CA SER A 55 -39.46 14.54 -19.67
C SER A 55 -39.47 13.42 -18.63
N ALA A 56 -39.28 13.89 -17.39
CA ALA A 56 -39.82 13.45 -16.10
C ALA A 56 -40.84 12.28 -16.10
N GLY A 57 -40.51 11.24 -15.33
CA GLY A 57 -41.43 10.23 -14.83
C GLY A 57 -41.31 10.15 -13.30
N ASP A 58 -42.26 10.81 -12.63
CA ASP A 58 -42.63 10.66 -11.23
C ASP A 58 -43.50 9.40 -11.09
N SER A 59 -43.17 8.49 -10.16
CA SER A 59 -44.11 7.67 -9.38
C SER A 59 -43.42 6.56 -8.57
N GLY A 60 -43.74 6.47 -7.28
CA GLY A 60 -43.91 5.18 -6.60
C GLY A 60 -43.00 4.84 -5.42
N ASP A 61 -43.39 5.32 -4.24
CA ASP A 61 -43.12 4.78 -2.88
C ASP A 61 -43.85 3.41 -2.68
N PRO A 62 -43.82 2.71 -1.52
CA PRO A 62 -42.77 2.30 -0.56
C PRO A 62 -42.63 0.75 -0.46
N GLY A 63 -41.63 0.22 0.26
CA GLY A 63 -41.67 -1.20 0.68
C GLY A 63 -40.48 -1.76 1.47
N ASP A 64 -40.61 -1.68 2.80
CA ASP A 64 -40.23 -2.63 3.86
C ASP A 64 -38.82 -3.27 4.02
N ALA A 65 -38.33 -3.05 5.26
CA ALA A 65 -37.77 -4.00 6.23
C ALA A 65 -36.55 -4.88 5.88
N GLY A 66 -35.45 -4.65 6.61
CA GLY A 66 -34.38 -5.63 6.77
C GLY A 66 -33.27 -5.14 7.70
N ALA A 67 -33.26 -5.66 8.93
CA ALA A 67 -32.20 -5.47 9.91
C ALA A 67 -30.91 -6.22 9.51
N GLY A 68 -29.76 -5.63 9.79
CA GLY A 68 -28.45 -6.29 9.65
C GLY A 68 -27.33 -5.33 10.03
N GLY A 69 -26.95 -5.31 11.31
CA GLY A 69 -25.83 -4.54 11.78
C GLY A 69 -24.51 -5.11 11.28
N THR A 70 -23.65 -4.24 10.77
CA THR A 70 -22.22 -4.49 10.59
C THR A 70 -21.49 -3.28 11.17
N GLY A 71 -20.65 -3.55 12.17
CA GLY A 71 -19.74 -2.57 12.73
C GLY A 71 -18.63 -2.31 11.73
N GLY A 72 -18.64 -1.13 11.12
CA GLY A 72 -17.58 -0.67 10.24
C GLY A 72 -16.51 0.06 11.05
N SER A 73 -15.29 -0.48 11.00
CA SER A 73 -14.06 0.17 11.42
C SER A 73 -13.88 1.47 10.63
N GLY A 74 -13.72 2.59 11.34
CA GLY A 74 -13.58 3.91 10.74
C GLY A 74 -12.24 4.08 10.03
N GLY A 75 -12.25 3.96 8.71
CA GLY A 75 -11.20 4.52 7.86
C GLY A 75 -11.38 6.03 7.76
N LEU A 76 -10.41 6.79 8.28
CA LEU A 76 -10.32 8.24 8.08
C LEU A 76 -9.93 8.50 6.63
N ALA A 77 -10.93 8.71 5.78
CA ALA A 77 -10.73 9.24 4.44
C ALA A 77 -10.34 10.73 4.55
N GLY A 78 -9.18 11.08 4.00
CA GLY A 78 -8.71 12.45 3.83
C GLY A 78 -9.69 13.26 2.98
N GLY A 79 -10.54 14.03 3.64
CA GLY A 79 -11.46 14.96 3.02
C GLY A 79 -10.81 16.33 2.86
N THR A 80 -10.51 16.73 1.63
CA THR A 80 -10.23 18.13 1.29
C THR A 80 -11.46 18.98 1.62
N SER A 81 -11.40 19.70 2.74
CA SER A 81 -12.48 20.54 3.21
C SER A 81 -12.50 21.85 2.44
N LYS A 82 -13.38 21.95 1.42
CA LYS A 82 -13.81 23.25 0.89
C LYS A 82 -14.66 23.95 1.96
N GLY A 83 -14.18 25.10 2.43
CA GLY A 83 -14.80 25.89 3.48
C GLY A 83 -16.26 26.26 3.16
N GLY A 84 -17.18 25.73 3.97
CA GLY A 84 -18.55 26.19 4.09
C GLY A 84 -18.73 26.91 5.41
N GLU A 85 -18.95 28.22 5.35
CA GLU A 85 -19.18 29.08 6.50
C GLU A 85 -20.56 28.77 7.12
N VAL A 86 -20.59 27.95 8.18
CA VAL A 86 -21.82 27.66 8.93
C VAL A 86 -21.95 28.68 10.06
N GLY A 87 -22.95 29.55 9.93
CA GLY A 87 -23.27 30.58 10.92
C GLY A 87 -23.78 30.00 12.25
N SER A 88 -22.86 29.74 13.18
CA SER A 88 -23.17 29.48 14.59
C SER A 88 -23.49 30.80 15.31
N LYS A 89 -24.78 31.07 15.55
CA LYS A 89 -25.23 32.17 16.41
C LYS A 89 -25.20 31.72 17.87
N GLY A 90 -24.18 32.15 18.61
CA GLY A 90 -24.16 32.06 20.08
C GLY A 90 -22.79 31.83 20.70
N GLY A 91 -21.73 32.50 20.21
CA GLY A 91 -20.43 32.49 20.88
C GLY A 91 -20.35 33.58 21.94
N SER A 92 -19.93 33.22 23.15
CA SER A 92 -19.32 34.17 24.10
C SER A 92 -18.29 35.04 23.37
N PRO A 93 -18.07 36.30 23.78
CA PRO A 93 -17.07 37.15 23.13
C PRO A 93 -15.72 36.45 23.14
N SER A 94 -15.27 35.98 21.97
CA SER A 94 -13.88 35.57 21.76
C SER A 94 -13.04 36.79 22.07
N LEU A 95 -12.15 36.65 23.05
CA LEU A 95 -11.03 37.57 23.19
C LEU A 95 -10.29 37.62 21.85
N PRO A 96 -9.72 38.77 21.46
CA PRO A 96 -8.89 38.83 20.26
C PRO A 96 -7.83 37.71 20.37
N PRO A 97 -7.61 36.93 19.29
CA PRO A 97 -6.59 35.89 19.31
C PRO A 97 -5.27 36.54 19.71
N GLU A 98 -4.63 36.01 20.76
CA GLU A 98 -3.25 36.37 21.05
C GLU A 98 -2.40 35.88 19.89
N ASP A 99 -1.53 36.74 19.38
CA ASP A 99 -0.57 36.35 18.35
C ASP A 99 0.37 35.31 18.96
N PRO A 100 0.51 34.11 18.37
CA PRO A 100 1.40 33.09 18.89
C PRO A 100 2.85 33.58 18.83
N PRO A 101 3.74 33.06 19.71
CA PRO A 101 5.15 33.45 19.70
C PRO A 101 5.77 33.15 18.33
N PRO A 102 6.66 34.03 17.81
CA PRO A 102 7.36 33.74 16.57
C PRO A 102 8.26 32.52 16.76
N MET A 103 8.20 31.61 15.80
CA MET A 103 9.07 30.45 15.71
C MET A 103 10.26 30.79 14.81
N GLU A 104 11.44 30.25 15.10
CA GLU A 104 12.63 30.53 14.29
C GLU A 104 12.38 30.14 12.83
N GLY A 105 12.57 31.07 11.90
CA GLY A 105 12.31 30.84 10.47
C GLY A 105 10.84 30.78 10.06
N CYS A 106 9.87 30.96 10.96
CA CYS A 106 8.45 30.90 10.65
C CYS A 106 7.63 32.07 11.25
N GLU A 107 6.90 32.77 10.38
CA GLU A 107 5.98 33.84 10.79
C GLU A 107 4.57 33.27 11.03
N PRO A 108 3.91 33.61 12.14
CA PRO A 108 2.56 33.15 12.39
C PRO A 108 1.56 33.79 11.45
N ARG A 109 0.63 32.98 10.92
CA ARG A 109 -0.41 33.41 9.98
C ARG A 109 -1.79 33.41 10.61
N ALA A 110 -2.14 32.34 11.32
CA ALA A 110 -3.42 32.21 11.98
C ALA A 110 -3.31 31.27 13.18
N ALA A 111 -4.07 31.56 14.24
CA ALA A 111 -4.21 30.69 15.39
C ALA A 111 -5.68 30.65 15.81
N SER A 112 -6.14 29.47 16.22
CA SER A 112 -7.47 29.27 16.79
C SER A 112 -7.43 28.15 17.81
N ALA A 113 -8.18 28.28 18.90
CA ALA A 113 -8.36 27.19 19.85
C ALA A 113 -9.74 27.23 20.48
N GLY A 114 -10.19 26.04 20.86
CA GLY A 114 -11.35 25.81 21.70
C GLY A 114 -11.00 24.89 22.87
N PRO A 115 -12.01 24.45 23.65
CA PRO A 115 -11.81 23.54 24.77
C PRO A 115 -11.16 22.21 24.37
N ASP A 116 -11.55 21.70 23.19
CA ASP A 116 -11.21 20.35 22.73
C ASP A 116 -10.37 20.35 21.45
N TYR A 117 -9.91 21.50 20.96
CA TYR A 117 -9.08 21.57 19.76
C TYR A 117 -8.17 22.81 19.75
N CYS A 118 -7.12 22.75 18.95
CA CYS A 118 -6.35 23.93 18.55
C CYS A 118 -5.89 23.79 17.10
N LYS A 119 -5.60 24.92 16.47
CA LYS A 119 -4.99 25.01 15.15
C LYS A 119 -4.05 26.20 15.09
N VAL A 120 -2.84 26.00 14.59
CA VAL A 120 -1.89 27.08 14.28
C VAL A 120 -1.36 26.89 12.86
N ASP A 121 -1.30 27.99 12.12
CA ASP A 121 -0.80 28.07 10.76
C ASP A 121 0.37 29.05 10.74
N HIS A 122 1.51 28.64 10.19
CA HIS A 122 2.70 29.46 10.01
C HIS A 122 3.12 29.50 8.52
N ILE A 123 3.81 30.57 8.15
CA ILE A 123 4.54 30.70 6.89
C ILE A 123 6.03 30.70 7.23
N CYS A 124 6.70 29.60 6.89
CA CYS A 124 8.13 29.40 7.10
C CYS A 124 8.95 29.96 5.92
N GLU A 125 10.28 29.90 6.06
CA GLU A 125 11.21 30.26 4.99
C GLU A 125 10.82 29.62 3.65
N ASN A 126 11.12 30.31 2.55
CA ASN A 126 10.69 29.92 1.19
C ASN A 126 9.17 29.81 1.01
N ASN A 127 8.39 30.52 1.85
CA ASN A 127 6.93 30.57 1.78
C ASN A 127 6.29 29.17 1.96
N GLN A 128 6.96 28.30 2.71
CA GLN A 128 6.46 26.98 3.07
C GLN A 128 5.38 27.11 4.12
N PHE A 129 4.28 26.38 3.94
CA PHE A 129 3.17 26.40 4.88
C PHE A 129 3.33 25.30 5.91
N LEU A 130 3.20 25.66 7.19
CA LEU A 130 3.19 24.73 8.31
C LEU A 130 1.85 24.84 9.03
N SER A 131 1.06 23.79 9.01
CA SER A 131 -0.25 23.72 9.67
C SER A 131 -0.22 22.65 10.72
N THR A 132 -0.46 23.02 11.97
CA THR A 132 -0.66 22.07 13.07
C THR A 132 -2.10 22.14 13.55
N PHE A 133 -2.73 20.98 13.71
CA PHE A 133 -4.08 20.84 14.20
C PHE A 133 -4.14 19.75 15.26
N CYS A 134 -4.62 20.09 16.45
CA CYS A 134 -4.83 19.13 17.52
C CYS A 134 -6.31 19.01 17.87
N LEU A 135 -6.75 17.79 18.15
CA LEU A 135 -8.10 17.46 18.60
C LEU A 135 -8.02 16.56 19.83
N ALA A 136 -8.81 16.85 20.87
CA ALA A 136 -8.93 16.00 22.04
C ALA A 136 -9.59 14.67 21.68
N ASP A 137 -8.99 13.58 22.14
CA ASP A 137 -9.49 12.21 21.93
C ASP A 137 -10.51 11.75 22.99
N GLY A 138 -10.77 12.60 23.99
CA GLY A 138 -11.64 12.31 25.13
C GLY A 138 -10.97 11.53 26.28
N THR A 139 -9.70 11.15 26.15
CA THR A 139 -8.91 10.45 27.19
C THR A 139 -7.97 11.38 27.96
N GLY A 140 -7.97 12.68 27.62
CA GLY A 140 -7.04 13.67 28.15
C GLY A 140 -5.76 13.82 27.33
N VAL A 141 -5.75 13.23 26.13
CA VAL A 141 -4.67 13.31 25.15
C VAL A 141 -5.14 14.14 23.95
N LEU A 142 -4.23 14.89 23.35
CA LEU A 142 -4.49 15.61 22.11
C LEU A 142 -3.90 14.84 20.93
N ALA A 143 -4.74 14.44 19.97
CA ALA A 143 -4.30 13.93 18.68
C ALA A 143 -3.96 15.12 17.78
N CYS A 144 -2.66 15.34 17.58
CA CYS A 144 -2.10 16.44 16.83
C CYS A 144 -1.55 15.95 15.51
N SER A 145 -2.00 16.53 14.40
CA SER A 145 -1.36 16.39 13.10
C SER A 145 -0.59 17.67 12.77
N CYS A 146 0.62 17.51 12.25
CA CYS A 146 1.40 18.58 11.68
C CYS A 146 1.70 18.29 10.21
N GLN A 147 1.41 19.28 9.36
CA GLN A 147 1.65 19.24 7.94
C GLN A 147 2.59 20.39 7.55
N GLY A 148 3.82 20.04 7.16
CA GLY A 148 4.80 20.93 6.56
C GLY A 148 4.92 20.72 5.04
N ALA A 149 5.87 21.39 4.41
CA ALA A 149 6.07 21.30 2.95
C ALA A 149 6.50 19.91 2.45
N SER A 150 7.22 19.16 3.27
CA SER A 150 7.78 17.84 2.90
C SER A 150 7.40 16.72 3.86
N ARG A 151 6.64 17.01 4.93
CA ARG A 151 6.38 16.04 6.00
C ARG A 151 4.97 16.16 6.56
N TYR A 152 4.42 15.02 6.90
CA TYR A 152 3.19 14.87 7.66
C TYR A 152 3.50 13.99 8.86
N GLN A 153 3.21 14.48 10.07
CA GLN A 153 3.48 13.77 11.32
C GLN A 153 2.24 13.82 12.21
N ASP A 154 1.91 12.68 12.80
CA ASP A 154 0.84 12.56 13.79
C ASP A 154 1.44 12.24 15.16
N TYR A 155 1.04 13.02 16.16
CA TYR A 155 1.47 12.89 17.55
C TYR A 155 0.27 12.79 18.46
N LEU A 156 0.42 12.04 19.55
CA LEU A 156 -0.50 12.11 20.67
C LEU A 156 0.19 12.87 21.80
N ILE A 157 -0.35 14.00 22.23
CA ILE A 157 0.29 14.88 23.21
C ILE A 157 -0.39 14.77 24.57
N GLU A 158 0.42 14.50 25.60
CA GLU A 158 0.05 14.53 27.02
C GLU A 158 0.69 15.74 27.71
N GLY A 159 0.02 16.32 28.71
CA GLY A 159 0.59 17.38 29.56
C GLY A 159 0.47 18.81 29.01
N ALA A 160 -0.07 18.98 27.80
CA ALA A 160 -0.39 20.29 27.20
C ALA A 160 -1.86 20.35 26.75
N SER A 161 -2.42 21.56 26.65
CA SER A 161 -3.79 21.78 26.17
C SER A 161 -3.92 23.11 25.41
N GLY A 162 -4.91 23.22 24.54
CA GLY A 162 -5.19 24.45 23.79
C GLY A 162 -4.02 24.86 22.90
N LEU A 163 -3.85 26.18 22.67
CA LEU A 163 -2.82 26.70 21.76
C LEU A 163 -1.40 26.26 22.12
N ALA A 164 -1.06 26.15 23.41
CA ALA A 164 0.28 25.74 23.84
C ALA A 164 0.68 24.34 23.31
N ALA A 165 -0.28 23.42 23.18
CA ALA A 165 -0.01 22.10 22.60
C ALA A 165 0.26 22.19 21.09
N CYS A 166 -0.53 22.99 20.37
CA CYS A 166 -0.33 23.20 18.94
C CYS A 166 0.98 23.94 18.63
N GLU A 167 1.35 24.93 19.43
CA GLU A 167 2.61 25.65 19.27
C GLU A 167 3.81 24.73 19.48
N LEU A 168 3.78 23.89 20.51
CA LEU A 168 4.84 22.91 20.76
C LEU A 168 4.97 21.90 19.62
N VAL A 169 3.84 21.34 19.14
CA VAL A 169 3.89 20.39 18.02
C VAL A 169 4.35 21.06 16.74
N ALA A 170 3.95 22.31 16.51
CA ALA A 170 4.43 23.08 15.37
C ALA A 170 5.95 23.29 15.44
N GLU A 171 6.51 23.55 16.63
CA GLU A 171 7.96 23.71 16.85
C GLU A 171 8.72 22.42 16.53
N VAL A 172 8.30 21.30 17.12
CA VAL A 172 8.87 19.96 16.84
C VAL A 172 8.85 19.65 15.34
N CYS A 173 7.73 19.96 14.69
CA CYS A 173 7.55 19.70 13.26
C CYS A 173 8.39 20.64 12.37
N ALA A 174 8.64 21.88 12.81
CA ALA A 174 9.46 22.86 12.09
C ALA A 174 10.96 22.56 12.19
N GLU A 175 11.42 22.05 13.34
CA GLU A 175 12.81 21.57 13.50
C GLU A 175 13.12 20.43 12.51
N GLY A 176 12.11 19.65 12.15
CA GLY A 176 12.22 18.58 11.16
C GLY A 176 12.99 17.36 11.66
N GLU A 177 13.38 17.34 12.94
CA GLU A 177 13.91 16.17 13.61
C GLU A 177 12.74 15.27 14.04
N GLU A 178 12.84 13.98 13.72
CA GLU A 178 11.83 13.02 14.18
C GLU A 178 11.98 12.83 15.70
N VAL A 179 10.85 12.85 16.41
CA VAL A 179 10.85 12.60 17.86
C VAL A 179 11.39 11.19 18.11
N SER A 180 12.54 11.10 18.77
CA SER A 180 13.13 9.81 19.14
C SER A 180 12.38 9.19 20.33
N PHE A 181 11.82 8.00 20.14
CA PHE A 181 11.18 7.20 21.18
C PHE A 181 12.14 6.11 21.66
N GLU A 182 13.05 6.47 22.58
CA GLU A 182 14.11 5.57 23.07
C GLU A 182 13.61 4.52 24.07
N ASP A 183 12.56 4.84 24.83
CA ASP A 183 12.01 3.93 25.83
C ASP A 183 11.26 2.75 25.18
N PRO A 184 11.38 1.53 25.76
CA PRO A 184 10.65 0.38 25.27
C PRO A 184 9.14 0.60 25.41
N PRO A 185 8.32 0.07 24.48
CA PRO A 185 6.88 0.26 24.53
C PRO A 185 6.23 -0.37 25.77
N GLU A 186 5.36 0.40 26.42
CA GLU A 186 4.46 -0.10 27.45
C GLU A 186 3.21 -0.68 26.80
N CYS A 187 3.14 -2.01 26.71
CA CYS A 187 2.03 -2.72 26.08
C CYS A 187 0.95 -3.14 27.07
N SER A 188 -0.30 -3.01 26.64
CA SER A 188 -1.47 -3.49 27.39
C SER A 188 -2.44 -4.20 26.45
N THR A 189 -2.96 -5.34 26.90
CA THR A 189 -4.03 -6.05 26.18
C THR A 189 -5.31 -5.24 26.20
N ARG A 190 -5.73 -4.78 25.02
CA ARG A 190 -6.98 -4.06 24.81
C ARG A 190 -8.16 -5.01 24.74
N GLU A 191 -7.99 -6.08 23.96
CA GLU A 191 -9.05 -7.05 23.71
C GLU A 191 -8.46 -8.44 23.55
N ARG A 192 -9.12 -9.43 24.15
CA ARG A 192 -8.85 -10.85 23.91
C ARG A 192 -10.17 -11.56 23.74
N SER A 193 -10.34 -12.24 22.61
CA SER A 193 -11.50 -13.06 22.30
C SER A 193 -11.05 -14.50 22.04
N MET A 194 -11.82 -15.46 22.53
CA MET A 194 -11.48 -16.88 22.40
C MET A 194 -12.74 -17.71 22.24
N GLY A 195 -12.78 -18.50 21.17
CA GLY A 195 -13.82 -19.47 20.89
C GLY A 195 -13.24 -20.86 20.60
N LEU A 196 -14.09 -21.77 20.14
CA LEU A 196 -13.66 -23.14 19.79
C LEU A 196 -12.76 -23.17 18.54
N ASP A 197 -13.09 -22.31 17.56
CA ASP A 197 -12.48 -22.28 16.23
C ASP A 197 -11.86 -20.92 15.88
N TYR A 198 -11.83 -19.97 16.82
CA TYR A 198 -11.15 -18.69 16.64
C TYR A 198 -10.46 -18.19 17.92
N CYS A 199 -9.40 -17.40 17.75
CA CYS A 199 -8.78 -16.59 18.80
C CYS A 199 -8.46 -15.20 18.23
N GLY A 200 -8.70 -14.15 19.00
CA GLY A 200 -8.29 -12.80 18.66
C GLY A 200 -7.58 -12.15 19.83
N LEU A 201 -6.47 -11.47 19.57
CA LEU A 201 -5.70 -10.75 20.58
C LEU A 201 -5.29 -9.40 20.01
N THR A 202 -5.66 -8.31 20.69
CA THR A 202 -5.26 -6.95 20.33
C THR A 202 -4.58 -6.29 21.51
N GLU A 203 -3.36 -5.80 21.28
CA GLU A 203 -2.59 -5.00 22.24
C GLU A 203 -2.41 -3.58 21.71
N VAL A 204 -2.39 -2.63 22.66
CA VAL A 204 -1.97 -1.27 22.41
C VAL A 204 -0.71 -1.03 23.23
N CYS A 205 0.35 -0.72 22.51
CA CYS A 205 1.66 -0.37 23.00
C CYS A 205 1.82 1.15 22.97
N ARG A 206 2.38 1.72 24.02
CA ARG A 206 2.60 3.17 24.13
C ARG A 206 4.09 3.42 24.32
N ARG A 207 4.68 4.24 23.47
CA ARG A 207 6.00 4.84 23.73
C ARG A 207 5.83 6.30 24.06
N LYS A 208 6.71 6.80 24.92
CA LYS A 208 6.69 8.19 25.38
C LYS A 208 8.03 8.83 25.08
N ALA A 209 7.99 10.10 24.69
CA ALA A 209 9.18 10.94 24.53
C ALA A 209 8.90 12.29 25.20
N ASP A 210 9.80 12.72 26.08
CA ASP A 210 9.69 14.01 26.76
C ASP A 210 10.01 15.13 25.76
N LEU A 211 9.03 16.01 25.53
CA LEU A 211 9.22 17.23 24.73
C LEU A 211 9.64 18.43 25.60
N GLY A 212 9.85 18.21 26.90
CA GLY A 212 10.18 19.24 27.87
C GLY A 212 8.96 19.89 28.51
N ASN A 213 9.20 20.66 29.58
CA ASN A 213 8.16 21.37 30.35
C ASN A 213 7.00 20.50 30.86
N GLY A 214 7.23 19.19 31.02
CA GLY A 214 6.20 18.23 31.45
C GLY A 214 5.23 17.84 30.33
N VAL A 215 5.55 18.14 29.07
CA VAL A 215 4.79 17.72 27.89
C VAL A 215 5.45 16.47 27.29
N THR A 216 4.63 15.50 26.90
CA THR A 216 5.10 14.22 26.42
C THR A 216 4.44 13.89 25.09
N ALA A 217 5.25 13.58 24.08
CA ALA A 217 4.77 12.93 22.88
C ALA A 217 4.55 11.45 23.18
N VAL A 218 3.42 10.94 22.71
CA VAL A 218 3.03 9.54 22.83
C VAL A 218 2.88 8.97 21.43
N LEU A 219 3.54 7.85 21.19
CA LEU A 219 3.31 7.02 20.01
C LEU A 219 2.44 5.84 20.45
N ASN A 220 1.23 5.74 19.89
CA ASN A 220 0.38 4.58 20.07
C ASN A 220 0.60 3.60 18.93
N GLU A 221 1.07 2.42 19.29
CA GLU A 221 1.30 1.29 18.43
C GLU A 221 0.21 0.26 18.71
N SER A 222 -0.50 -0.21 17.69
CA SER A 222 -1.49 -1.27 17.85
C SER A 222 -1.06 -2.51 17.09
N LYS A 223 -1.07 -3.65 17.77
CA LYS A 223 -0.90 -4.95 17.14
C LYS A 223 -2.14 -5.81 17.35
N SER A 224 -2.55 -6.50 16.30
CA SER A 224 -3.71 -7.39 16.34
C SER A 224 -3.36 -8.72 15.71
N THR A 225 -3.80 -9.79 16.35
CA THR A 225 -3.64 -11.16 15.87
C THR A 225 -5.00 -11.84 15.86
N ASN A 226 -5.37 -12.42 14.72
CA ASN A 226 -6.62 -13.15 14.57
C ASN A 226 -6.31 -14.54 14.00
N CYS A 227 -6.66 -15.58 14.73
CA CYS A 227 -6.43 -16.97 14.38
C CYS A 227 -7.75 -17.71 14.20
N TYR A 228 -7.81 -18.58 13.21
CA TYR A 228 -8.94 -19.43 12.88
C TYR A 228 -8.47 -20.87 12.68
N ARG A 229 -9.23 -21.82 13.22
CA ARG A 229 -8.92 -23.24 13.04
C ARG A 229 -9.25 -23.67 11.61
N GLU A 230 -8.24 -24.12 10.86
CA GLU A 230 -8.45 -24.71 9.54
C GLU A 230 -8.67 -26.23 9.63
N SER A 231 -7.98 -26.90 10.55
CA SER A 231 -8.11 -28.34 10.77
C SER A 231 -7.82 -28.73 12.23
N THR A 232 -7.84 -30.03 12.54
CA THR A 232 -7.47 -30.52 13.88
C THR A 232 -5.98 -30.34 14.19
N THR A 233 -5.15 -30.07 13.18
CA THR A 233 -3.68 -29.96 13.30
C THR A 233 -3.14 -28.69 12.63
N SER A 234 -4.01 -27.76 12.22
CA SER A 234 -3.59 -26.50 11.61
C SER A 234 -4.50 -25.34 11.98
N VAL A 235 -3.87 -24.19 12.17
CA VAL A 235 -4.52 -22.92 12.45
C VAL A 235 -4.00 -21.89 11.46
N TYR A 236 -4.89 -21.14 10.81
CA TYR A 236 -4.51 -19.98 10.02
C TYR A 236 -4.60 -18.74 10.91
N CYS A 237 -3.54 -17.94 10.94
CA CYS A 237 -3.45 -16.76 11.76
C CYS A 237 -3.00 -15.56 10.93
N GLU A 238 -3.59 -14.42 11.22
CA GLU A 238 -3.29 -13.13 10.63
C GLU A 238 -2.72 -12.23 11.72
N CYS A 239 -1.65 -11.50 11.40
CA CYS A 239 -1.09 -10.46 12.24
C CYS A 239 -1.15 -9.13 11.48
N VAL A 240 -1.56 -8.08 12.18
CA VAL A 240 -1.45 -6.69 11.74
C VAL A 240 -0.57 -5.97 12.76
N GLY A 241 0.63 -5.58 12.32
CA GLY A 241 1.59 -4.84 13.14
C GLY A 241 1.39 -3.32 13.10
N ASN A 242 2.33 -2.59 13.71
CA ASN A 242 2.26 -1.13 13.88
C ASN A 242 2.28 -0.36 12.55
N THR A 243 2.92 -0.91 11.53
CA THR A 243 3.00 -0.32 10.18
C THR A 243 1.75 -0.60 9.34
N GLY A 244 0.75 -1.30 9.88
CA GLY A 244 -0.42 -1.75 9.14
C GLY A 244 -0.14 -2.92 8.18
N ASN A 245 1.09 -3.45 8.18
CA ASN A 245 1.46 -4.61 7.38
C ASN A 245 0.66 -5.82 7.87
N TYR A 246 -0.11 -6.40 6.94
CA TYR A 246 -0.89 -7.60 7.16
C TYR A 246 -0.04 -8.82 6.77
N ARG A 247 0.10 -9.78 7.69
CA ARG A 247 0.86 -11.02 7.47
C ARG A 247 0.00 -12.23 7.84
N GLY A 248 -0.04 -13.23 6.97
CA GLY A 248 -0.79 -14.47 7.18
C GLY A 248 0.16 -15.66 7.36
N TYR A 249 -0.09 -16.47 8.38
CA TYR A 249 0.70 -17.66 8.71
C TYR A 249 -0.23 -18.86 8.93
N ARG A 250 0.16 -20.02 8.41
CA ARG A 250 -0.47 -21.30 8.76
C ARG A 250 0.41 -22.03 9.77
N LEU A 251 -0.08 -22.18 10.98
CA LEU A 251 0.62 -22.81 12.10
C LEU A 251 0.24 -24.29 12.20
N GLN A 252 1.23 -25.17 12.27
CA GLN A 252 1.03 -26.62 12.44
C GLN A 252 0.85 -26.98 13.93
N THR A 253 -0.32 -26.63 14.49
CA THR A 253 -0.65 -26.89 15.89
C THR A 253 -2.12 -27.24 16.07
N SER A 254 -2.41 -27.96 17.15
CA SER A 254 -3.79 -28.26 17.58
C SER A 254 -4.31 -27.27 18.63
N ASP A 255 -3.40 -26.56 19.31
CA ASP A 255 -3.71 -25.58 20.35
C ASP A 255 -3.86 -24.18 19.75
N LEU A 256 -5.11 -23.74 19.61
CA LEU A 256 -5.47 -22.45 19.04
C LEU A 256 -5.12 -21.27 19.95
N GLY A 257 -5.15 -21.46 21.28
CA GLY A 257 -4.83 -20.41 22.23
C GLY A 257 -3.33 -20.12 22.21
N ASP A 258 -2.53 -21.18 22.25
CA ASP A 258 -1.07 -21.10 22.16
C ASP A 258 -0.62 -20.51 20.80
N ALA A 259 -1.21 -20.97 19.69
CA ALA A 259 -0.97 -20.41 18.35
C ALA A 259 -1.13 -18.89 18.28
N CYS A 260 -2.20 -18.40 18.90
CA CYS A 260 -2.58 -16.99 18.95
C CYS A 260 -1.58 -16.19 19.80
N ASP A 261 -1.21 -16.70 20.98
CA ASP A 261 -0.27 -16.03 21.88
C ASP A 261 1.16 -16.00 21.29
N VAL A 262 1.61 -17.11 20.68
CA VAL A 262 2.92 -17.23 20.02
C VAL A 262 3.00 -16.27 18.84
N LEU A 263 2.02 -16.27 17.93
CA LEU A 263 2.05 -15.36 16.79
C LEU A 263 1.94 -13.90 17.23
N HIS A 264 1.14 -13.62 18.26
CA HIS A 264 1.04 -12.27 18.80
C HIS A 264 2.36 -11.75 19.38
N GLY A 265 3.22 -12.65 19.88
CA GLY A 265 4.56 -12.33 20.37
C GLY A 265 5.49 -11.82 19.28
N ILE A 266 5.38 -12.32 18.05
CA ILE A 266 6.16 -11.87 16.88
C ILE A 266 5.40 -10.83 16.04
N CYS A 267 4.17 -10.50 16.43
CA CYS A 267 3.35 -9.55 15.69
C CYS A 267 3.88 -8.13 15.86
N GLY A 268 4.47 -7.57 14.80
CA GLY A 268 5.12 -6.26 14.80
C GLY A 268 6.64 -6.30 14.96
N SER A 269 7.26 -7.48 15.02
CA SER A 269 8.72 -7.63 14.86
C SER A 269 9.10 -7.84 13.39
N GLU A 270 10.41 -7.81 13.12
CA GLU A 270 10.95 -8.36 11.87
C GLU A 270 10.51 -9.82 11.70
N ASP A 271 10.32 -10.23 10.45
CA ASP A 271 9.93 -11.60 10.17
C ASP A 271 11.05 -12.55 10.63
N PRO A 272 10.70 -13.72 11.19
CA PRO A 272 11.69 -14.73 11.54
C PRO A 272 12.53 -15.10 10.32
N GLU A 273 13.84 -15.30 10.52
CA GLU A 273 14.71 -15.77 9.46
C GLU A 273 14.24 -17.15 8.97
N VAL A 274 14.07 -17.27 7.65
CA VAL A 274 13.70 -18.53 7.01
C VAL A 274 14.95 -19.38 6.88
N GLU A 275 15.05 -20.46 7.67
CA GLU A 275 16.21 -21.37 7.61
C GLU A 275 16.13 -22.40 6.45
N GLY A 276 14.96 -22.52 5.79
CA GLY A 276 14.69 -23.49 4.73
C GLY A 276 14.77 -22.92 3.31
N GLU A 277 14.76 -23.82 2.32
CA GLU A 277 14.54 -23.41 0.93
C GLU A 277 13.06 -23.05 0.72
N THR A 278 12.80 -21.90 0.13
CA THR A 278 11.46 -21.50 -0.31
C THR A 278 10.94 -22.47 -1.37
N GLU A 279 9.79 -23.09 -1.10
CA GLU A 279 9.14 -23.98 -2.06
C GLU A 279 8.07 -23.21 -2.85
N CYS A 280 8.20 -23.15 -4.17
CA CYS A 280 7.24 -22.45 -5.02
C CYS A 280 6.64 -23.33 -6.09
N THR A 281 5.32 -23.22 -6.26
CA THR A 281 4.57 -23.96 -7.27
C THR A 281 3.77 -23.00 -8.13
N ALA A 282 3.90 -23.14 -9.45
CA ALA A 282 3.05 -22.42 -10.40
C ALA A 282 1.57 -22.82 -10.21
N THR A 283 0.75 -21.87 -9.80
CA THR A 283 -0.69 -22.05 -9.59
C THR A 283 -1.51 -21.61 -10.80
N HIS A 284 -0.99 -20.64 -11.56
CA HIS A 284 -1.59 -20.20 -12.81
C HIS A 284 -0.49 -19.91 -13.84
N GLN A 285 -0.75 -20.31 -15.09
CA GLN A 285 0.13 -20.03 -16.21
C GLN A 285 -0.70 -19.92 -17.49
N SER A 286 -0.53 -18.82 -18.19
CA SER A 286 -1.24 -18.55 -19.45
C SER A 286 -0.32 -17.84 -20.44
N SER A 287 -0.57 -18.05 -21.73
CA SER A 287 0.14 -17.33 -22.79
C SER A 287 -0.70 -17.27 -24.06
N GLY A 288 -0.63 -16.15 -24.75
CA GLY A 288 -1.20 -15.93 -26.07
C GLY A 288 -0.19 -15.24 -27.00
N THR A 289 -0.66 -14.86 -28.18
CA THR A 289 0.18 -14.22 -29.21
C THR A 289 0.86 -12.94 -28.71
N ASP A 290 0.19 -12.19 -27.83
CA ASP A 290 0.61 -10.86 -27.38
C ASP A 290 0.83 -10.76 -25.87
N TYR A 291 0.69 -11.86 -25.12
CA TYR A 291 0.89 -11.85 -23.67
C TYR A 291 1.38 -13.18 -23.11
N CYS A 292 2.02 -13.14 -21.94
CA CYS A 292 2.20 -14.27 -21.05
C CYS A 292 1.89 -13.85 -19.62
N GLU A 293 1.57 -14.82 -18.77
CA GLU A 293 1.40 -14.64 -17.34
C GLU A 293 1.82 -15.92 -16.61
N VAL A 294 2.49 -15.76 -15.49
CA VAL A 294 2.76 -16.81 -14.51
C VAL A 294 2.44 -16.28 -13.12
N ASN A 295 1.78 -17.10 -12.31
CA ASN A 295 1.57 -16.87 -10.89
C ASN A 295 2.06 -18.11 -10.14
N GLU A 296 2.91 -17.89 -9.15
CA GLU A 296 3.46 -18.93 -8.30
C GLU A 296 3.04 -18.65 -6.86
N THR A 297 2.63 -19.71 -6.17
CA THR A 297 2.43 -19.67 -4.73
C THR A 297 3.64 -20.29 -4.08
N CYS A 298 4.30 -19.50 -3.24
CA CYS A 298 5.47 -19.87 -2.48
C CYS A 298 5.10 -20.15 -1.03
N THR A 299 5.85 -21.04 -0.43
CA THR A 299 5.73 -21.39 0.98
C THR A 299 7.10 -21.42 1.63
N ASP A 300 7.22 -20.65 2.70
CA ASP A 300 8.36 -20.71 3.61
C ASP A 300 7.93 -21.42 4.88
N THR A 301 8.78 -22.32 5.37
CA THR A 301 8.55 -23.03 6.63
C THR A 301 9.65 -22.67 7.62
N PHE A 302 9.26 -22.22 8.80
CA PHE A 302 10.19 -21.84 9.87
C PHE A 302 9.56 -22.07 11.25
N GLU A 303 10.39 -22.16 12.27
CA GLU A 303 9.97 -22.34 13.66
C GLU A 303 9.84 -20.97 14.33
N ILE A 304 8.66 -20.66 14.89
CA ILE A 304 8.39 -19.37 15.54
C ILE A 304 8.49 -19.41 17.06
N ALA A 305 8.38 -20.62 17.63
CA ALA A 305 8.59 -20.92 19.03
C ALA A 305 8.84 -22.43 19.17
N ASP A 306 9.33 -22.87 20.33
CA ASP A 306 9.67 -24.27 20.61
C ASP A 306 8.53 -25.24 20.20
N GLY A 307 8.73 -25.93 19.07
CA GLY A 307 7.79 -26.91 18.53
C GLY A 307 6.60 -26.34 17.75
N VAL A 308 6.55 -25.03 17.47
CA VAL A 308 5.51 -24.38 16.66
C VAL A 308 6.09 -24.01 15.29
N VAL A 309 5.74 -24.81 14.29
CA VAL A 309 6.12 -24.56 12.90
C VAL A 309 5.09 -23.66 12.23
N ALA A 310 5.56 -22.53 11.70
CA ALA A 310 4.80 -21.64 10.85
C ALA A 310 5.10 -21.90 9.38
N VAL A 311 4.06 -21.79 8.57
CA VAL A 311 4.15 -21.77 7.11
C VAL A 311 3.65 -20.41 6.65
N SER A 312 4.54 -19.56 6.14
CA SER A 312 4.16 -18.35 5.43
C SER A 312 3.83 -18.71 4.00
N GLN A 313 2.75 -18.15 3.46
CA GLN A 313 2.36 -18.35 2.07
C GLN A 313 2.16 -17.00 1.39
N TYR A 314 2.83 -16.81 0.26
CA TYR A 314 2.70 -15.61 -0.53
C TYR A 314 2.63 -15.98 -2.01
N SER A 315 2.13 -15.04 -2.81
CA SER A 315 2.05 -15.20 -4.26
C SER A 315 3.01 -14.23 -4.92
N ARG A 316 3.72 -14.74 -5.92
CA ARG A 316 4.53 -13.92 -6.81
C ARG A 316 4.05 -14.12 -8.24
N TRP A 317 4.12 -13.10 -9.05
CA TRP A 317 3.59 -13.18 -10.41
C TRP A 317 4.41 -12.35 -11.38
N ALA A 318 4.35 -12.74 -12.65
CA ALA A 318 4.89 -11.96 -13.75
C ALA A 318 3.93 -12.01 -14.92
N SER A 319 3.70 -10.86 -15.55
CA SER A 319 2.96 -10.74 -16.79
C SER A 319 3.78 -9.94 -17.78
N CYS A 320 3.84 -10.40 -19.03
CA CYS A 320 4.46 -9.64 -20.11
C CYS A 320 3.45 -9.45 -21.22
N THR A 321 3.36 -8.22 -21.74
CA THR A 321 2.53 -7.87 -22.89
C THR A 321 3.42 -7.33 -24.00
N ARG A 322 3.10 -7.64 -25.27
CA ARG A 322 3.81 -7.09 -26.43
C ARG A 322 3.67 -5.56 -26.46
N SER A 323 4.79 -4.87 -26.58
CA SER A 323 4.86 -3.41 -26.69
C SER A 323 5.95 -3.00 -27.69
N GLY A 324 5.54 -2.43 -28.82
CA GLY A 324 6.45 -2.10 -29.92
C GLY A 324 7.19 -3.35 -30.44
N ASP A 325 8.52 -3.26 -30.50
CA ASP A 325 9.41 -4.35 -30.96
C ASP A 325 9.80 -5.33 -29.85
N GLY A 326 9.29 -5.16 -28.63
CA GLY A 326 9.62 -5.98 -27.48
C GLY A 326 8.41 -6.30 -26.60
N LEU A 327 8.71 -6.58 -25.33
CA LEU A 327 7.77 -6.90 -24.27
C LEU A 327 7.87 -5.85 -23.18
N ARG A 328 6.72 -5.46 -22.65
CA ARG A 328 6.60 -4.77 -21.38
C ARG A 328 6.17 -5.78 -20.34
N CYS A 329 7.04 -6.04 -19.39
CA CYS A 329 6.85 -7.02 -18.34
C CYS A 329 6.64 -6.31 -17.01
N HIS A 330 5.68 -6.77 -16.24
CA HIS A 330 5.52 -6.43 -14.83
C HIS A 330 5.72 -7.72 -14.04
N CYS A 331 6.49 -7.65 -12.98
CA CYS A 331 6.57 -8.73 -12.00
C CYS A 331 6.42 -8.19 -10.58
N GLN A 332 6.01 -9.06 -9.68
CA GLN A 332 5.94 -8.83 -8.24
C GLN A 332 6.51 -10.07 -7.57
N GLY A 333 7.64 -9.88 -6.90
CA GLY A 333 8.28 -10.85 -6.03
C GLY A 333 8.07 -10.48 -4.56
N ASP A 334 9.00 -10.96 -3.75
CA ASP A 334 8.90 -10.94 -2.28
C ASP A 334 9.42 -9.59 -1.75
N ASP A 335 10.45 -9.08 -2.42
CA ASP A 335 11.12 -7.81 -2.11
C ASP A 335 10.52 -6.60 -2.82
N GLY A 336 9.55 -6.82 -3.72
CA GLY A 336 8.87 -5.72 -4.40
C GLY A 336 8.32 -6.06 -5.78
N ALA A 337 7.97 -5.00 -6.50
CA ALA A 337 7.51 -5.07 -7.87
C ALA A 337 8.52 -4.41 -8.80
N LEU A 338 8.49 -4.79 -10.07
CA LEU A 338 9.28 -4.14 -11.11
C LEU A 338 8.53 -4.14 -12.42
N GLU A 339 8.67 -3.05 -13.15
CA GLU A 339 8.27 -2.98 -14.54
C GLU A 339 9.51 -2.87 -15.42
N LEU A 340 9.63 -3.73 -16.43
CA LEU A 340 10.83 -3.87 -17.23
C LEU A 340 10.53 -4.20 -18.70
N GLY A 341 11.48 -3.87 -19.57
CA GLY A 341 11.42 -4.10 -21.00
C GLY A 341 12.28 -5.30 -21.38
N ARG A 342 11.74 -6.22 -22.19
CA ARG A 342 12.49 -7.37 -22.70
C ARG A 342 12.37 -7.48 -24.21
N ALA A 343 13.41 -8.01 -24.85
CA ALA A 343 13.31 -8.44 -26.23
C ALA A 343 12.58 -9.80 -26.33
N GLY A 344 12.00 -10.08 -27.49
CA GLY A 344 11.44 -11.40 -27.80
C GLY A 344 9.92 -11.43 -27.91
N THR A 345 9.36 -12.63 -27.82
CA THR A 345 7.92 -12.89 -27.92
C THR A 345 7.40 -13.39 -26.58
N PRO A 346 6.15 -13.06 -26.21
CA PRO A 346 5.59 -13.57 -24.97
C PRO A 346 5.56 -15.10 -25.00
N SER A 347 6.14 -15.73 -23.98
CA SER A 347 6.07 -17.17 -23.75
C SER A 347 6.03 -17.43 -22.25
N PRO A 348 5.52 -18.58 -21.79
CA PRO A 348 5.56 -18.87 -20.36
C PRO A 348 6.97 -18.88 -19.77
N GLU A 349 7.98 -19.31 -20.53
CA GLU A 349 9.39 -19.24 -20.13
C GLU A 349 9.82 -17.79 -19.93
N THR A 350 9.43 -16.89 -20.85
CA THR A 350 9.74 -15.47 -20.73
C THR A 350 9.15 -14.88 -19.43
N CYS A 351 7.91 -15.23 -19.09
CA CYS A 351 7.31 -14.77 -17.85
C CYS A 351 7.97 -15.38 -16.60
N ARG A 352 8.39 -16.65 -16.63
CA ARG A 352 9.17 -17.24 -15.53
C ARG A 352 10.52 -16.57 -15.36
N ASP A 353 11.25 -16.34 -16.44
CA ASP A 353 12.53 -15.63 -16.40
C ASP A 353 12.37 -14.21 -15.85
N THR A 354 11.29 -13.51 -16.23
CA THR A 354 10.94 -12.19 -15.67
C THR A 354 10.66 -12.29 -14.16
N LEU A 355 10.01 -13.36 -13.72
CA LEU A 355 9.76 -13.58 -12.30
C LEU A 355 11.04 -13.83 -11.50
N GLU A 356 12.01 -14.56 -12.06
CA GLU A 356 13.35 -14.73 -11.46
C GLU A 356 14.09 -13.40 -11.34
N ILE A 357 14.00 -12.55 -12.37
CA ILE A 357 14.55 -11.19 -12.35
C ILE A 357 14.00 -10.39 -11.16
N CYS A 358 12.69 -10.48 -10.89
CA CYS A 358 12.06 -9.80 -9.75
C CYS A 358 12.46 -10.33 -8.37
N ARG A 359 13.18 -11.45 -8.27
CA ARG A 359 13.72 -11.94 -6.99
C ARG A 359 15.13 -11.44 -6.71
N ALA A 360 15.80 -10.92 -7.74
CA ALA A 360 17.14 -10.38 -7.63
C ALA A 360 17.09 -8.83 -7.63
N LEU A 361 16.06 -8.25 -7.02
CA LEU A 361 15.90 -6.79 -6.94
C LEU A 361 16.97 -6.14 -6.06
N ASP A 362 17.49 -6.86 -5.08
CA ASP A 362 18.65 -6.47 -4.27
C ASP A 362 19.93 -6.30 -5.11
N ALA A 363 20.03 -7.01 -6.23
CA ALA A 363 21.11 -6.92 -7.19
C ALA A 363 20.83 -5.95 -8.35
N LEU A 364 19.74 -5.19 -8.31
CA LEU A 364 19.41 -4.19 -9.32
C LEU A 364 20.29 -2.95 -9.16
N GLU A 365 21.10 -2.65 -10.18
CA GLU A 365 21.91 -1.44 -10.26
C GLU A 365 21.43 -0.58 -11.42
N VAL A 366 20.97 0.64 -11.13
CA VAL A 366 20.64 1.62 -12.17
C VAL A 366 21.92 2.24 -12.70
N THR A 367 22.12 2.16 -14.02
CA THR A 367 23.40 2.55 -14.67
C THR A 367 23.27 3.78 -15.57
N GLY A 368 22.04 4.15 -15.97
CA GLY A 368 21.75 5.29 -16.85
C GLY A 368 20.84 6.34 -16.24
N GLU A 369 20.82 7.52 -16.84
CA GLU A 369 19.87 8.60 -16.50
C GLU A 369 18.44 8.22 -16.92
N ALA A 370 17.44 8.74 -16.18
CA ALA A 370 16.05 8.48 -16.46
C ALA A 370 15.56 9.23 -17.71
N GLU A 371 15.05 8.48 -18.69
CA GLU A 371 14.41 9.02 -19.89
C GLU A 371 12.90 9.09 -19.69
N CYS A 372 12.40 10.25 -19.26
CA CYS A 372 11.00 10.45 -18.94
C CYS A 372 10.16 10.91 -20.14
N ARG A 373 9.00 10.27 -20.32
CA ARG A 373 7.97 10.65 -21.28
C ARG A 373 6.64 10.86 -20.58
N GLN A 374 5.98 11.97 -20.91
CA GLN A 374 4.63 12.24 -20.44
C GLN A 374 3.63 11.19 -20.93
N ARG A 375 2.94 10.54 -19.99
CA ARG A 375 1.89 9.54 -20.21
C ARG A 375 0.51 10.19 -20.21
N SER A 376 0.26 11.09 -19.26
CA SER A 376 -1.01 11.80 -19.14
C SER A 376 -0.81 13.21 -18.58
N GLN A 377 -1.76 14.10 -18.87
CA GLN A 377 -1.83 15.42 -18.26
C GLN A 377 -3.27 15.91 -18.27
N PHE A 378 -3.65 16.58 -17.19
CA PHE A 378 -4.95 17.18 -16.96
C PHE A 378 -4.77 18.52 -16.25
N GLY A 379 -5.58 19.53 -16.60
CA GLY A 379 -5.57 20.84 -15.95
C GLY A 379 -6.97 21.40 -15.77
N ASP A 380 -7.19 22.04 -14.63
CA ASP A 380 -8.36 22.84 -14.27
C ASP A 380 -7.92 24.28 -13.95
N VAL A 381 -8.80 25.17 -13.49
CA VAL A 381 -8.52 26.59 -13.24
C VAL A 381 -7.40 26.80 -12.21
N ASP A 382 -7.38 25.98 -11.15
CA ASP A 382 -6.50 26.20 -9.99
C ASP A 382 -5.55 25.03 -9.68
N PHE A 383 -5.62 23.94 -10.45
CA PHE A 383 -4.73 22.78 -10.28
C PHE A 383 -4.47 22.07 -11.61
N CYS A 384 -3.38 21.32 -11.68
CA CYS A 384 -3.12 20.37 -12.75
C CYS A 384 -2.42 19.13 -12.22
N ASN A 385 -2.55 18.04 -12.96
CA ASN A 385 -1.87 16.77 -12.72
C ASN A 385 -1.20 16.31 -14.03
N ALA A 386 -0.03 15.70 -13.92
CA ALA A 386 0.57 14.96 -15.01
C ALA A 386 1.26 13.71 -14.48
N SER A 387 1.36 12.69 -15.32
CA SER A 387 2.15 11.49 -15.02
C SER A 387 3.16 11.25 -16.13
N LEU A 388 4.38 10.92 -15.74
CA LEU A 388 5.48 10.57 -16.62
C LEU A 388 5.86 9.11 -16.37
N GLU A 389 6.13 8.40 -17.46
CA GLU A 389 6.81 7.12 -17.43
C GLU A 389 8.29 7.38 -17.74
N CYS A 390 9.16 6.93 -16.85
CA CYS A 390 10.60 7.13 -16.96
C CYS A 390 11.29 5.79 -17.18
N ALA A 391 12.03 5.68 -18.28
CA ALA A 391 12.79 4.48 -18.60
C ALA A 391 14.25 4.65 -18.19
N MET A 392 14.84 3.65 -17.56
CA MET A 392 16.22 3.67 -17.09
C MET A 392 16.93 2.40 -17.54
N ASP A 393 18.19 2.54 -17.94
CA ASP A 393 19.04 1.39 -18.20
C ASP A 393 19.64 0.92 -16.87
N ALA A 394 19.54 -0.39 -16.60
CA ALA A 394 19.97 -1.01 -15.36
C ALA A 394 20.60 -2.38 -15.63
N THR A 395 21.20 -2.96 -14.59
CA THR A 395 21.75 -4.32 -14.60
C THR A 395 21.21 -5.08 -13.41
N ILE A 396 20.88 -6.35 -13.61
CA ILE A 396 20.55 -7.28 -12.52
C ILE A 396 21.56 -8.41 -12.61
N GLY A 397 22.51 -8.43 -11.67
CA GLY A 397 23.76 -9.17 -11.85
C GLY A 397 24.52 -8.62 -13.07
N ASP A 398 24.72 -9.46 -14.10
CA ASP A 398 25.38 -9.10 -15.36
C ASP A 398 24.41 -8.94 -16.54
N GLU A 399 23.09 -9.08 -16.32
CA GLU A 399 22.09 -8.96 -17.39
C GLU A 399 21.63 -7.49 -17.55
N PRO A 400 21.84 -6.86 -18.71
CA PRO A 400 21.33 -5.53 -18.96
C PRO A 400 19.81 -5.59 -19.12
N VAL A 401 19.12 -4.77 -18.34
CA VAL A 401 17.66 -4.66 -18.35
C VAL A 401 17.27 -3.19 -18.51
N ARG A 402 16.10 -2.94 -19.09
CA ARG A 402 15.52 -1.59 -19.12
C ARG A 402 14.35 -1.57 -18.17
N VAL A 403 14.45 -0.80 -17.09
CA VAL A 403 13.44 -0.72 -16.04
C VAL A 403 12.64 0.57 -16.17
N PHE A 404 11.43 0.58 -15.61
CA PHE A 404 10.54 1.71 -15.68
C PHE A 404 10.11 2.19 -14.30
N GLY A 405 10.06 3.51 -14.16
CA GLY A 405 9.53 4.22 -12.99
C GLY A 405 8.40 5.15 -13.38
N ASN A 406 7.62 5.58 -12.40
CA ASN A 406 6.58 6.58 -12.57
C ASN A 406 6.96 7.83 -11.79
N LEU A 407 6.70 9.00 -12.39
CA LEU A 407 6.83 10.29 -11.75
C LEU A 407 5.52 11.05 -11.91
N ASP A 408 4.91 11.39 -10.78
CA ASP A 408 3.66 12.13 -10.73
C ASP A 408 3.91 13.60 -10.40
N VAL A 409 3.28 14.47 -11.18
CA VAL A 409 3.36 15.92 -11.02
C VAL A 409 2.00 16.43 -10.59
N HIS A 410 1.95 17.13 -9.46
CA HIS A 410 0.75 17.79 -8.99
C HIS A 410 1.03 19.27 -8.76
N CYS A 411 0.38 20.15 -9.52
CA CYS A 411 0.52 21.59 -9.31
C CYS A 411 -0.78 22.21 -8.79
N ASN A 412 -0.63 23.16 -7.88
CA ASN A 412 -1.71 24.03 -7.43
C ASN A 412 -1.29 25.49 -7.53
N ARG A 413 -2.25 26.36 -7.77
CA ARG A 413 -2.01 27.81 -7.78
C ARG A 413 -1.94 28.34 -6.34
N PHE A 414 -0.82 28.96 -6.00
CA PHE A 414 -0.60 29.58 -4.68
C PHE A 414 -0.03 30.99 -4.83
N SER A 415 -0.73 31.98 -4.25
CA SER A 415 -0.31 33.39 -4.24
C SER A 415 0.05 33.99 -5.61
N GLY A 416 -0.64 33.55 -6.67
CA GLY A 416 -0.45 34.02 -8.04
C GLY A 416 0.50 33.19 -8.89
N ASN A 417 1.37 32.37 -8.27
CA ASN A 417 2.29 31.44 -8.93
C ASN A 417 1.78 29.99 -8.86
N TRP A 418 2.42 29.07 -9.58
CA TRP A 418 2.16 27.65 -9.49
C TRP A 418 3.20 26.97 -8.59
N SER A 419 2.73 26.20 -7.61
CA SER A 419 3.55 25.32 -6.78
C SER A 419 3.29 23.88 -7.21
N CYS A 420 4.32 23.20 -7.69
CA CYS A 420 4.26 21.87 -8.28
C CYS A 420 5.05 20.88 -7.43
N GLY A 421 4.39 19.87 -6.89
CA GLY A 421 5.03 18.69 -6.30
C GLY A 421 5.42 17.70 -7.40
N CYS A 422 6.67 17.25 -7.38
CA CYS A 422 7.20 16.14 -8.14
C CYS A 422 7.31 14.94 -7.18
N ASN A 423 6.60 13.85 -7.44
CA ASN A 423 6.54 12.72 -6.54
C ASN A 423 6.93 11.44 -7.28
N THR A 424 7.80 10.66 -6.65
CA THR A 424 8.03 9.26 -6.99
C THR A 424 7.57 8.41 -5.80
N TYR A 425 7.79 7.10 -5.85
CA TYR A 425 7.52 6.24 -4.69
C TYR A 425 8.49 6.49 -3.52
N ALA A 426 9.74 6.89 -3.81
CA ALA A 426 10.81 6.97 -2.83
C ALA A 426 11.21 8.41 -2.46
N ASP A 427 10.89 9.37 -3.32
CA ASP A 427 11.37 10.75 -3.20
C ASP A 427 10.31 11.77 -3.65
N SER A 428 10.39 12.98 -3.10
CA SER A 428 9.51 14.08 -3.47
C SER A 428 10.21 15.43 -3.40
N ALA A 429 9.87 16.33 -4.32
CA ALA A 429 10.36 17.70 -4.34
C ALA A 429 9.26 18.68 -4.72
N THR A 430 9.44 19.95 -4.38
CA THR A 430 8.53 21.03 -4.78
C THR A 430 9.25 22.05 -5.66
N LEU A 431 8.60 22.44 -6.75
CA LEU A 431 9.05 23.45 -7.70
C LEU A 431 8.06 24.61 -7.76
N THR A 432 8.57 25.83 -7.91
CA THR A 432 7.76 26.97 -8.35
C THR A 432 7.87 27.14 -9.86
N VAL A 433 6.72 27.31 -10.51
CA VAL A 433 6.60 27.51 -11.95
C VAL A 433 5.88 28.83 -12.21
N ASP A 434 6.48 29.67 -13.05
CA ASP A 434 5.83 30.86 -13.60
C ASP A 434 5.11 30.44 -14.89
N ALA A 435 3.78 30.37 -14.80
CA ALA A 435 2.92 29.94 -15.89
C ALA A 435 1.59 30.67 -15.83
N SER A 436 1.03 30.96 -17.00
CA SER A 436 -0.20 31.75 -17.12
C SER A 436 -1.45 30.94 -16.81
N ASP A 437 -1.42 29.62 -17.03
CA ASP A 437 -2.50 28.69 -16.75
C ASP A 437 -1.97 27.33 -16.27
N ALA A 438 -2.89 26.47 -15.83
CA ALA A 438 -2.58 25.18 -15.24
C ALA A 438 -1.96 24.19 -16.24
N TRP A 439 -2.34 24.29 -17.51
CA TRP A 439 -1.80 23.41 -18.53
C TRP A 439 -0.33 23.74 -18.79
N GLU A 440 0.00 25.02 -18.92
CA GLU A 440 1.38 25.49 -19.04
C GLU A 440 2.19 25.13 -17.79
N ALA A 441 1.62 25.29 -16.60
CA ALA A 441 2.28 24.95 -15.33
C ALA A 441 2.73 23.48 -15.28
N CYS A 442 1.83 22.53 -15.56
CA CYS A 442 2.20 21.12 -15.60
C CYS A 442 3.18 20.81 -16.72
N THR A 443 3.02 21.41 -17.90
CA THR A 443 3.92 21.18 -19.04
C THR A 443 5.35 21.62 -18.73
N GLU A 444 5.52 22.67 -17.95
CA GLU A 444 6.85 23.13 -17.53
C GLU A 444 7.38 22.32 -16.35
N ALA A 445 6.52 21.98 -15.38
CA ALA A 445 6.89 21.11 -14.27
C ALA A 445 7.33 19.72 -14.74
N THR A 446 6.67 19.11 -15.74
CA THR A 446 7.04 17.79 -16.26
C THR A 446 8.45 17.76 -16.87
N LYS A 447 8.95 18.88 -17.39
CA LYS A 447 10.34 18.97 -17.89
C LYS A 447 11.36 19.07 -16.77
N ARG A 448 11.01 19.75 -15.67
CA ARG A 448 11.93 20.06 -14.57
C ARG A 448 11.92 19.00 -13.48
N CYS A 449 10.82 18.28 -13.30
CA CYS A 449 10.68 17.30 -12.24
C CYS A 449 11.71 16.15 -12.31
N PRO A 450 12.07 15.58 -13.47
CA PRO A 450 13.10 14.54 -13.53
C PRO A 450 14.49 14.97 -13.02
N GLU A 451 14.77 16.27 -12.96
CA GLU A 451 16.01 16.82 -12.37
C GLU A 451 15.87 17.14 -10.88
N ALA A 452 14.64 17.21 -10.37
CA ALA A 452 14.33 17.67 -9.03
C ALA A 452 14.16 16.53 -8.02
N VAL A 453 13.88 15.31 -8.50
CA VAL A 453 13.73 14.10 -7.68
C VAL A 453 14.54 12.98 -8.27
N ASP A 454 14.99 12.07 -7.41
CA ASP A 454 15.64 10.84 -7.86
C ASP A 454 14.59 9.85 -8.37
N VAL A 455 14.54 9.63 -9.68
CA VAL A 455 13.59 8.70 -10.29
C VAL A 455 14.09 7.28 -10.10
N GLN A 456 13.41 6.54 -9.24
CA GLN A 456 13.72 5.13 -9.01
C GLN A 456 12.80 4.21 -9.84
N PRO A 457 13.26 3.01 -10.22
CA PRO A 457 12.42 1.98 -10.80
C PRO A 457 11.23 1.74 -9.88
N SER A 458 10.01 1.78 -10.43
CA SER A 458 8.84 1.72 -9.56
C SER A 458 8.68 0.31 -9.00
N ALA A 459 8.77 0.18 -7.68
CA ALA A 459 8.14 -0.90 -6.92
C ALA A 459 6.61 -0.71 -6.84
N GLY A 460 6.01 -0.34 -7.98
CA GLY A 460 4.68 0.25 -8.10
C GLY A 460 3.68 -0.37 -7.13
N GLY A 461 3.17 0.49 -6.24
CA GLY A 461 2.24 0.14 -5.18
C GLY A 461 1.22 -0.87 -5.66
N GLY A 462 1.12 -1.96 -4.90
CA GLY A 462 0.40 -3.17 -5.26
C GLY A 462 -0.85 -2.87 -6.06
N LEU A 463 -0.79 -3.11 -7.37
CA LEU A 463 -1.97 -3.54 -8.08
C LEU A 463 -2.43 -4.76 -7.29
N ILE A 464 -3.51 -4.61 -6.52
CA ILE A 464 -4.18 -5.71 -5.86
C ILE A 464 -4.29 -6.80 -6.93
N PRO A 465 -3.68 -7.98 -6.75
CA PRO A 465 -3.75 -9.03 -7.75
C PRO A 465 -5.23 -9.21 -8.11
N PRO A 466 -5.59 -9.40 -9.40
CA PRO A 466 -6.98 -9.64 -9.77
C PRO A 466 -7.53 -10.75 -8.87
N GLY A 467 -8.45 -10.38 -7.98
CA GLY A 467 -8.71 -11.05 -6.71
C GLY A 467 -8.68 -12.57 -6.78
N GLY A 468 -7.54 -13.15 -6.42
CA GLY A 468 -7.42 -14.54 -5.98
C GLY A 468 -7.86 -14.61 -4.53
N GLY A 469 -9.16 -14.41 -4.27
CA GLY A 469 -9.74 -14.84 -3.00
C GLY A 469 -9.42 -16.33 -2.80
N PRO A 470 -9.33 -16.83 -1.56
CA PRO A 470 -9.05 -18.23 -1.31
C PRO A 470 -10.01 -19.08 -2.14
N ILE A 471 -9.47 -19.89 -3.06
CA ILE A 471 -10.26 -20.88 -3.78
C ILE A 471 -10.77 -21.84 -2.70
N PRO A 472 -12.08 -21.88 -2.39
CA PRO A 472 -12.59 -22.88 -1.48
C PRO A 472 -12.29 -24.23 -2.11
N ARG A 473 -11.58 -25.10 -1.39
CA ARG A 473 -11.45 -26.51 -1.78
C ARG A 473 -12.78 -27.23 -1.64
#